data_AF-A0A8T3WKD4-F1
#
_entry.id   AF-A0A8T3WKD4-F1
#
_cell.length_a   1.000
_cell.length_b   1.000
_cell.length_c   1.000
_cell.angle_alpha   90.00
_cell.angle_beta   90.00
_cell.angle_gamma   90.00
#
_symmetry.space_group_name_H-M   'P 1'
#
loop_
_entity.id
_entity.type
_entity.pdbx_description
1 polymer ?
#
loop_
_entity_poly.entity_id
_entity_poly.type
_entity_poly.pdbx_seq_one_letter_code
_entity_poly.pdbx_strand_id
1 'polypeptide(L)'
;MAILKVNISSELEKRFRETAMKKYGYVRGALSLAAQKALEHWTYEEFSREKAKEIAKKHTKDPVDEIEGLLSHVKGKTSVELQHEAGRYRTEMALSYLKKRK
;
A
#
# COMPACT_ATOMS: atom_id res chain seq x y z
N MET A 1 -8.69 -27.41 18.61
CA MET A 1 -7.25 -27.11 18.38
C MET A 1 -6.74 -28.02 17.28
N ALA A 2 -5.98 -27.47 16.33
CA ALA A 2 -5.29 -28.25 15.29
C ALA A 2 -3.80 -28.37 15.64
N ILE A 3 -3.14 -29.43 15.15
CA ILE A 3 -1.71 -29.67 15.38
C ILE A 3 -0.99 -29.57 14.03
N LEU A 4 0.01 -28.69 13.96
CA LEU A 4 0.91 -28.54 12.82
C LEU A 4 2.32 -28.97 13.25
N LYS A 5 2.90 -29.95 12.56
CA LYS A 5 4.30 -30.35 12.75
C LYS A 5 5.16 -29.68 11.67
N VAL A 6 6.21 -28.99 12.09
CA VAL A 6 7.16 -28.30 11.19
C VAL A 6 8.58 -28.66 11.55
N ASN A 7 9.43 -28.74 10.54
CA ASN A 7 10.88 -28.86 10.70
C ASN A 7 11.50 -27.49 10.44
N ILE A 8 12.27 -27.00 11.42
CA ILE A 8 13.01 -25.75 11.35
C ILE A 8 14.46 -25.99 11.76
N SER A 9 15.36 -25.08 11.38
CA SER A 9 16.76 -25.19 11.82
C SER A 9 16.85 -25.04 13.35
N SER A 10 17.84 -25.74 13.93
CA SER A 10 18.12 -25.66 15.38
C SER A 10 18.40 -24.24 15.84
N GLU A 11 19.08 -23.45 15.01
CA GLU A 11 19.35 -22.04 15.29
C GLU A 11 18.06 -21.22 15.37
N LEU A 12 17.12 -21.43 14.45
CA LEU A 12 15.85 -20.70 14.45
C LEU A 12 14.98 -21.10 15.65
N GLU A 13 14.95 -22.39 16.00
CA GLU A 13 14.23 -22.88 17.18
C GLU A 13 14.73 -22.21 18.46
N LYS A 14 16.05 -22.17 18.64
CA LYS A 14 16.67 -21.54 19.81
C LYS A 14 16.32 -20.06 19.91
N ARG A 15 16.51 -19.31 18.81
CA ARG A 15 16.18 -17.88 18.75
C ARG A 15 14.69 -17.64 19.05
N PHE A 16 13.81 -18.44 18.44
CA PHE A 16 12.37 -18.33 18.66
C PHE A 16 12.00 -18.57 20.12
N ARG A 17 12.55 -19.62 20.74
CA ARG A 17 12.28 -19.96 22.14
C ARG A 17 12.73 -18.84 23.08
N GLU A 18 13.93 -18.31 22.90
CA GLU A 18 14.45 -17.20 23.70
C GLU A 18 13.57 -15.95 23.56
N THR A 19 13.20 -15.56 22.34
CA THR A 19 12.36 -14.40 22.09
C THR A 19 10.94 -14.59 22.66
N ALA A 20 10.35 -15.77 22.48
CA ALA A 20 9.03 -16.08 23.00
C ALA A 20 8.99 -16.02 24.53
N MET A 21 10.00 -16.60 25.20
CA MET A 21 10.11 -16.56 26.66
C MET A 21 10.36 -15.15 27.18
N LYS A 22 11.21 -14.35 26.51
CA LYS A 22 11.42 -12.94 26.88
C LYS A 22 10.14 -12.12 26.77
N LYS A 23 9.30 -12.39 25.77
CA LYS A 23 8.08 -11.60 25.50
C LYS A 23 6.87 -12.04 26.33
N TYR A 24 6.67 -13.34 26.50
CA TYR A 24 5.45 -13.90 27.12
C TYR A 24 5.72 -14.59 28.47
N GLY A 25 6.97 -14.58 28.93
CA GLY A 25 7.39 -15.20 30.19
C GLY A 25 7.68 -16.70 30.08
N TYR A 26 8.18 -17.26 31.17
CA TYR A 26 8.57 -18.67 31.30
C TYR A 26 7.38 -19.54 31.76
N VAL A 27 6.22 -19.37 31.14
CA VAL A 27 4.98 -20.08 31.50
C VAL A 27 4.61 -21.14 30.47
N ARG A 28 3.89 -22.17 30.92
CA ARG A 28 3.38 -23.23 30.04
C ARG A 28 2.47 -22.60 28.97
N GLY A 29 2.79 -22.85 27.70
CA GLY A 29 2.04 -22.31 26.57
C GLY A 29 2.60 -21.04 25.93
N ALA A 30 3.65 -20.43 26.49
CA ALA A 30 4.28 -19.25 25.89
C ALA A 30 4.76 -19.50 24.44
N LEU A 31 5.33 -20.68 24.15
CA LEU A 31 5.76 -21.06 22.80
C LEU A 31 4.57 -21.26 21.85
N SER A 32 3.50 -21.91 22.31
CA SER A 32 2.29 -22.10 21.51
C SER A 32 1.62 -20.77 21.19
N LEU A 33 1.55 -19.86 22.16
CA LEU A 33 1.02 -18.51 21.96
C LEU A 33 1.88 -17.71 20.98
N ALA A 34 3.21 -17.75 21.13
CA ALA A 34 4.12 -17.11 20.22
C ALA A 34 3.98 -17.65 18.79
N ALA A 35 3.86 -18.98 18.65
CA ALA A 35 3.72 -19.63 17.35
C ALA A 35 2.39 -19.25 16.69
N GLN A 36 1.30 -19.26 17.45
CA GLN A 36 -0.01 -18.81 16.96
C GLN A 36 0.06 -17.36 16.48
N LYS A 37 0.63 -16.45 17.26
CA LYS A 37 0.76 -15.03 16.88
C LYS A 37 1.65 -14.83 15.65
N ALA A 38 2.72 -15.60 15.52
CA ALA A 38 3.59 -15.55 14.35
C ALA A 38 2.86 -16.03 13.08
N LEU A 39 2.10 -17.12 13.18
CA LEU A 39 1.32 -17.65 12.05
C LEU A 39 0.16 -16.72 11.67
N GLU A 40 -0.55 -16.14 12.64
CA GLU A 40 -1.58 -15.12 12.40
C GLU A 40 -1.01 -13.92 11.65
N HIS A 41 0.15 -13.42 12.09
CA HIS A 41 0.81 -12.29 11.45
C HIS A 41 1.26 -12.63 10.03
N TRP A 42 1.95 -13.76 9.85
CA TRP A 42 2.45 -14.18 8.55
C TRP A 42 1.31 -14.41 7.55
N THR A 43 0.23 -15.09 7.95
CA THR A 43 -0.92 -15.30 7.06
C THR A 43 -1.61 -13.99 6.69
N TYR A 44 -1.72 -13.04 7.62
CA TYR A 44 -2.25 -11.71 7.33
C TYR A 44 -1.37 -10.94 6.35
N GLU A 45 -0.05 -10.97 6.52
CA GLU A 45 0.89 -10.31 5.62
C GLU A 45 0.85 -10.91 4.21
N GLU A 46 0.87 -12.24 4.10
CA GLU A 46 0.80 -12.92 2.80
C GLU A 46 -0.54 -12.66 2.11
N PHE A 47 -1.67 -12.71 2.84
CA PHE A 47 -2.97 -12.36 2.29
C PHE A 47 -3.01 -10.91 1.80
N SER A 48 -2.44 -9.98 2.58
CA SER A 48 -2.39 -8.56 2.23
C SER A 48 -1.52 -8.32 1.00
N ARG A 49 -0.36 -8.99 0.90
CA ARG A 49 0.53 -8.93 -0.27
C ARG A 49 -0.17 -9.46 -1.52
N GLU A 50 -0.84 -10.61 -1.42
CA GLU A 50 -1.52 -11.21 -2.55
C GLU A 50 -2.70 -10.35 -3.03
N LYS A 51 -3.48 -9.80 -2.09
CA LYS A 51 -4.54 -8.84 -2.41
C LYS A 51 -3.98 -7.57 -3.05
N ALA A 52 -2.84 -7.05 -2.57
CA ALA A 52 -2.18 -5.91 -3.18
C ALA A 52 -1.71 -6.22 -4.62
N LYS A 53 -1.17 -7.41 -4.88
CA LYS A 53 -0.85 -7.87 -6.24
C LYS A 53 -2.10 -8.01 -7.11
N GLU A 54 -3.18 -8.54 -6.57
CA GLU A 54 -4.45 -8.70 -7.29
C GLU A 54 -5.04 -7.33 -7.67
N ILE A 55 -5.04 -6.37 -6.74
CA ILE A 55 -5.42 -4.97 -7.00
C ILE A 55 -4.49 -4.39 -8.06
N ALA A 56 -3.17 -4.51 -7.90
CA ALA A 56 -2.21 -4.03 -8.88
C ALA A 56 -2.46 -4.64 -10.26
N LYS A 57 -2.76 -5.94 -10.34
CA LYS A 57 -3.08 -6.67 -11.58
C LYS A 57 -4.41 -6.23 -12.20
N LYS A 58 -5.45 -6.02 -11.38
CA LYS A 58 -6.77 -5.53 -11.83
C LYS A 58 -6.76 -4.06 -12.23
N HIS A 59 -5.92 -3.27 -11.58
CA HIS A 59 -5.67 -1.85 -11.88
C HIS A 59 -4.42 -1.67 -12.74
N THR A 60 -3.93 -2.73 -13.40
CA THR A 60 -3.00 -2.59 -14.53
C THR A 60 -3.79 -2.14 -15.76
N LYS A 61 -4.49 -1.02 -15.66
CA LYS A 61 -4.50 -0.09 -16.79
C LYS A 61 -3.24 0.73 -16.59
N ASP A 62 -2.44 0.87 -17.65
CA ASP A 62 -1.23 1.67 -17.58
C ASP A 62 -1.61 3.04 -16.97
N PRO A 63 -0.99 3.48 -15.85
CA PRO A 63 -1.28 4.81 -15.30
C PRO A 63 -1.11 5.91 -16.36
N VAL A 64 -0.25 5.67 -17.37
CA VAL A 64 -0.14 6.53 -18.55
C VAL A 64 -1.42 6.52 -19.37
N ASP A 65 -2.01 5.35 -19.68
CA ASP A 65 -3.27 5.23 -20.42
C ASP A 65 -4.45 5.90 -19.68
N GLU A 66 -4.47 5.82 -18.35
CA GLU A 66 -5.51 6.49 -17.55
C GLU A 66 -5.37 8.01 -17.59
N ILE A 67 -4.15 8.53 -17.41
CA ILE A 67 -3.85 9.96 -17.54
C ILE A 67 -4.17 10.43 -18.97
N GLU A 68 -3.82 9.65 -19.98
CA GLU A 68 -4.12 9.96 -21.38
C GLU A 68 -5.64 9.96 -21.66
N GLY A 69 -6.38 9.02 -21.05
CA GLY A 69 -7.84 8.98 -21.11
C GLY A 69 -8.48 10.20 -20.44
N LEU A 70 -7.99 10.62 -19.27
CA LEU A 70 -8.43 11.84 -18.58
C LEU A 70 -8.15 13.09 -19.43
N LEU A 71 -7.00 13.13 -20.10
CA LEU A 71 -6.60 14.23 -20.98
C LEU A 71 -7.17 14.13 -22.41
N SER A 72 -8.08 13.19 -22.66
CA SER A 72 -8.71 13.03 -23.99
C SER A 72 -9.40 14.30 -24.49
N HIS A 73 -9.95 15.13 -23.59
CA HIS A 73 -10.60 16.40 -23.91
C HIS A 73 -9.65 17.51 -24.41
N VAL A 74 -8.33 17.36 -24.20
CA VAL A 74 -7.30 18.26 -24.74
C VAL A 74 -6.53 17.67 -25.92
N LYS A 75 -6.85 16.43 -26.34
CA LYS A 75 -6.24 15.83 -27.53
C LYS A 75 -6.50 16.72 -28.76
N GLY A 76 -5.43 16.99 -29.51
CA GLY A 76 -5.46 17.86 -30.70
C GLY A 76 -5.01 19.30 -30.44
N LYS A 77 -4.81 19.71 -29.19
CA LYS A 77 -4.18 20.99 -28.85
C LYS A 77 -2.67 20.84 -28.77
N THR A 78 -1.95 21.83 -29.26
CA THR A 78 -0.49 21.92 -29.13
C THR A 78 -0.09 22.35 -27.72
N SER A 79 1.15 22.03 -27.33
CA SER A 79 1.72 22.46 -26.04
C SER A 79 1.65 23.99 -25.84
N VAL A 80 1.87 24.76 -26.92
CA VAL A 80 1.83 26.23 -26.90
C VAL A 80 0.40 26.75 -26.67
N GLU A 81 -0.61 26.16 -27.31
CA GLU A 81 -2.01 26.53 -27.10
C GLU A 81 -2.46 26.27 -25.67
N LEU A 82 -2.06 25.13 -25.11
CA LEU A 82 -2.34 24.76 -23.72
C LEU A 82 -1.66 25.73 -22.73
N GLN A 83 -0.44 26.18 -23.03
CA GLN A 83 0.25 27.18 -22.21
C GLN A 83 -0.46 28.54 -22.22
N HIS A 84 -0.92 29.01 -23.37
CA HIS A 84 -1.71 30.24 -23.47
C HIS A 84 -3.05 30.13 -22.70
N GLU A 85 -3.73 28.99 -22.82
CA GLU A 85 -4.99 28.74 -22.13
C GLU A 85 -4.79 28.70 -20.60
N ALA A 86 -3.76 28.01 -20.12
CA ALA A 86 -3.39 27.99 -18.71
C ALA A 86 -3.06 29.40 -18.18
N GLY A 87 -2.41 30.23 -19.00
CA GLY A 87 -2.14 31.64 -18.68
C GLY A 87 -3.43 32.43 -18.44
N ARG A 88 -4.42 32.30 -19.34
CA ARG A 88 -5.73 32.96 -19.20
C ARG A 88 -6.45 32.52 -17.93
N TYR A 89 -6.55 31.21 -17.68
CA TYR A 89 -7.20 30.68 -16.48
C TYR A 89 -6.59 31.22 -15.18
N ARG A 90 -5.25 31.32 -15.10
CA ARG A 90 -4.57 31.87 -13.92
C ARG A 90 -4.92 33.34 -13.70
N THR A 91 -4.97 34.13 -14.76
CA THR A 91 -5.37 35.55 -14.69
C THR A 91 -6.82 35.69 -14.24
N GLU A 92 -7.75 34.92 -14.81
CA GLU A 92 -9.16 34.91 -14.42
C GLU A 92 -9.35 34.50 -12.95
N MET A 93 -8.63 33.46 -12.51
CA MET A 93 -8.64 33.03 -11.12
C MET A 93 -8.12 34.13 -10.19
N ALA A 94 -6.99 34.76 -10.51
CA ALA A 94 -6.44 35.86 -9.73
C ALA A 94 -7.44 37.03 -9.63
N LEU A 95 -8.10 37.40 -10.72
CA LEU A 95 -9.14 38.44 -10.74
C LEU A 95 -10.37 38.04 -9.92
N SER A 96 -10.77 36.77 -9.95
CA SER A 96 -11.90 36.26 -9.14
C SER A 96 -11.62 36.34 -7.64
N TYR A 97 -10.39 36.03 -7.21
CA TYR A 97 -9.97 36.15 -5.82
C TYR A 97 -9.91 37.61 -5.35
N LEU A 98 -9.47 38.52 -6.23
CA LEU A 98 -9.46 39.95 -5.93
C LEU A 98 -10.88 40.54 -5.81
N LYS A 99 -11.84 40.05 -6.62
CA LYS A 99 -13.25 40.45 -6.53
C LYS A 99 -13.94 39.93 -5.27
N LYS A 100 -13.64 38.71 -4.81
CA LYS A 100 -14.21 38.15 -3.56
C LYS A 100 -13.68 38.79 -2.28
N ARG A 101 -12.59 39.57 -2.35
CA ARG A 101 -11.98 40.29 -1.23
C ARG A 101 -12.48 41.73 -1.06
N LYS A 102 -13.32 42.23 -1.97
CA LYS A 102 -14.03 43.51 -1.85
C LYS A 102 -15.46 43.27 -1.43
#